data_AF-A0A8D9HML8-F1
#
_entry.id   AF-A0A8D9HML8-F1
#
_cell.length_a   1.000
_cell.length_b   1.000
_cell.length_c   1.000
_cell.angle_alpha   90.00
_cell.angle_beta   90.00
_cell.angle_gamma   90.00
#
_symmetry.space_group_name_H-M   'P 1'
#
loop_
_entity.id
_entity.type
_entity.pdbx_description
1 polymer ?
#
loop_
_entity_poly.entity_id
_entity_poly.type
_entity_poly.pdbx_seq_one_letter_code
_entity_poly.pdbx_strand_id
1 'polypeptide(L)'
;NYRAQLKDVVLEGGDAFGRAHGGMKLFDYMGTDERFSKLFNQTGFTIAVVKKALEVYQGFNGVNVLVDVGGGVGNTLGVVTSKYPHIKGINFDLTCALAQAPSYPGVEHVAGDMFVDVPIGDTMILKILKNCWKSLPNNGKIVVIELVTPDDAENGDINANIAFDMDM
;
A
#
# COMPACT_ATOMS: atom_id res chain seq x y z
N ASN A 1 -18.86 18.51 -2.75
CA ASN A 1 -18.70 19.16 -1.43
C ASN A 1 -17.60 18.57 -0.54
N TYR A 2 -16.62 17.83 -1.06
CA TYR A 2 -15.56 17.18 -0.25
C TYR A 2 -14.61 18.15 0.50
N ARG A 3 -14.48 19.41 0.04
CA ARG A 3 -13.75 20.47 0.77
C ARG A 3 -14.37 20.84 2.14
N ALA A 4 -15.58 20.39 2.45
CA ALA A 4 -16.35 20.94 3.57
C ALA A 4 -15.89 20.48 4.96
N GLN A 5 -15.16 19.37 5.10
CA GLN A 5 -14.93 18.75 6.43
C GLN A 5 -13.52 18.95 6.99
N LEU A 6 -12.56 19.47 6.21
CA LEU A 6 -11.18 19.66 6.68
C LEU A 6 -11.09 20.67 7.82
N LYS A 7 -11.85 21.77 7.72
CA LYS A 7 -11.98 22.77 8.79
C LYS A 7 -12.44 22.12 10.10
N ASP A 8 -13.45 21.27 10.01
CA ASP A 8 -14.06 20.66 11.19
C ASP A 8 -13.14 19.59 11.80
N VAL A 9 -12.33 18.89 10.99
CA VAL A 9 -11.25 18.03 11.50
C VAL A 9 -10.20 18.83 12.28
N VAL A 10 -9.80 20.01 11.80
CA VAL A 10 -8.84 20.87 12.51
C VAL A 10 -9.39 21.34 13.86
N LEU A 11 -10.69 21.65 13.93
CA LEU A 11 -11.32 22.21 15.13
C LEU A 11 -11.75 21.13 16.14
N GLU A 12 -12.24 19.99 15.67
CA GLU A 12 -12.94 19.00 16.49
C GLU A 12 -12.29 17.61 16.45
N GLY A 13 -11.29 17.39 15.60
CA GLY A 13 -10.67 16.09 15.38
C GLY A 13 -11.55 15.10 14.60
N GLY A 14 -11.08 13.85 14.52
CA GLY A 14 -11.68 12.81 13.70
C GLY A 14 -11.11 12.78 12.27
N ASP A 15 -11.81 12.10 11.35
CA ASP A 15 -11.37 11.98 9.97
C ASP A 15 -12.34 12.68 9.00
N ALA A 16 -11.78 13.36 7.99
CA ALA A 16 -12.57 14.16 7.05
C ALA A 16 -13.51 13.29 6.20
N PHE A 17 -13.06 12.07 5.88
CA PHE A 17 -13.83 11.15 5.04
C PHE A 17 -15.09 10.66 5.76
N GLY A 18 -14.95 10.15 6.98
CA GLY A 18 -16.05 9.67 7.81
C GLY A 18 -17.06 10.76 8.08
N ARG A 19 -16.62 11.98 8.40
CA ARG A 19 -17.54 13.13 8.53
C ARG A 19 -18.36 13.39 7.26
N ALA A 20 -17.76 13.25 6.08
CA ALA A 20 -18.46 13.43 4.82
C ALA A 20 -19.39 12.26 4.44
N HIS A 21 -19.16 11.06 4.99
CA HIS A 21 -19.86 9.82 4.60
C HIS A 21 -20.57 9.16 5.79
N GLY A 22 -21.20 9.96 6.66
CA GLY A 22 -22.09 9.45 7.72
C GLY A 22 -21.40 8.60 8.80
N GLY A 23 -20.11 8.84 9.04
CA GLY A 23 -19.28 8.14 10.03
C GLY A 23 -18.58 6.89 9.51
N MET A 24 -18.75 6.53 8.23
CA MET A 24 -18.07 5.36 7.64
C MET A 24 -16.59 5.64 7.38
N LYS A 25 -15.72 4.71 7.78
CA LYS A 25 -14.30 4.78 7.41
C LYS A 25 -14.12 4.52 5.93
N LEU A 26 -13.02 5.03 5.36
CA LEU A 26 -12.70 4.92 3.93
C LEU A 26 -12.81 3.47 3.40
N PHE A 27 -12.16 2.51 4.06
CA PHE A 27 -12.14 1.11 3.61
C PHE A 27 -13.49 0.41 3.76
N ASP A 28 -14.28 0.78 4.77
CA ASP A 28 -15.66 0.28 4.92
C ASP A 28 -16.54 0.81 3.78
N TYR A 29 -16.40 2.11 3.46
CA TYR A 29 -17.13 2.73 2.35
C TYR A 29 -16.74 2.12 0.99
N MET A 30 -15.46 1.84 0.76
CA MET A 30 -15.00 1.13 -0.45
C MET A 30 -15.67 -0.23 -0.64
N GLY A 31 -15.98 -0.94 0.46
CA GLY A 31 -16.74 -2.20 0.40
C GLY A 31 -18.20 -2.03 -0.06
N THR A 32 -18.74 -0.81 -0.01
CA THR A 32 -20.13 -0.51 -0.38
C THR A 32 -20.28 0.13 -1.76
N ASP A 33 -19.22 0.73 -2.31
CA ASP A 33 -19.24 1.44 -3.60
C ASP A 33 -18.17 0.88 -4.54
N GLU A 34 -18.60 -0.01 -5.44
CA GLU A 34 -17.72 -0.66 -6.42
C GLU A 34 -17.03 0.33 -7.36
N ARG A 35 -17.71 1.43 -7.73
CA ARG A 35 -17.15 2.46 -8.61
C ARG A 35 -16.02 3.20 -7.91
N PHE A 36 -16.25 3.57 -6.65
CA PHE A 36 -15.23 4.22 -5.83
C PHE A 36 -14.03 3.29 -5.57
N SER A 37 -14.29 2.04 -5.21
CA SER A 37 -13.25 1.01 -5.03
C SER A 37 -12.38 0.85 -6.29
N LYS A 38 -13.01 0.74 -7.46
CA LYS A 38 -12.30 0.62 -8.74
C LYS A 38 -11.41 1.83 -9.02
N LEU A 39 -11.93 3.05 -8.81
CA LEU A 39 -11.15 4.27 -9.03
C LEU A 39 -9.94 4.34 -8.10
N PHE A 40 -10.15 4.05 -6.81
CA PHE A 40 -9.09 4.07 -5.81
C PHE A 40 -7.98 3.05 -6.16
N ASN A 41 -8.37 1.81 -6.47
CA ASN A 41 -7.44 0.72 -6.79
C ASN A 41 -6.64 0.95 -8.09
N GLN A 42 -7.21 1.69 -9.05
CA GLN A 42 -6.50 2.07 -10.28
C GLN A 42 -5.43 3.16 -10.05
N THR A 43 -5.57 3.94 -8.97
CA THR A 43 -4.68 5.06 -8.65
C THR A 43 -3.64 4.74 -7.57
N GLY A 44 -3.78 3.61 -6.87
CA GLY A 44 -2.86 3.18 -5.80
C GLY A 44 -1.44 2.97 -6.31
N PHE A 45 -0.47 3.63 -5.67
CA PHE A 45 0.99 3.60 -5.90
C PHE A 45 1.40 3.46 -7.38
N THR A 46 1.79 4.58 -7.99
CA THR A 46 2.24 4.62 -9.39
C THR A 46 3.31 3.56 -9.63
N ILE A 47 2.97 2.54 -10.43
CA ILE A 47 3.88 1.46 -10.88
C ILE A 47 5.26 1.99 -11.31
N ALA A 48 5.33 3.22 -11.81
CA ALA A 48 6.56 3.93 -12.13
C ALA A 48 7.54 4.05 -10.93
N VAL A 49 7.05 4.36 -9.74
CA VAL A 49 7.87 4.47 -8.51
C VAL A 49 8.50 3.13 -8.17
N VAL A 50 7.70 2.05 -8.16
CA VAL A 50 8.20 0.69 -7.90
C VAL A 50 9.23 0.28 -8.94
N LYS A 51 8.96 0.52 -10.23
CA LYS A 51 9.93 0.24 -11.31
C LYS A 51 11.25 0.97 -11.11
N LYS A 52 11.21 2.26 -10.75
CA LYS A 52 12.41 3.06 -10.45
C LYS A 52 13.14 2.58 -9.20
N ALA A 53 12.42 2.27 -8.13
CA ALA A 53 13.02 1.70 -6.93
C ALA A 53 13.77 0.40 -7.26
N LEU A 54 13.18 -0.48 -8.07
CA LEU A 54 13.81 -1.72 -8.49
C LEU A 54 15.06 -1.54 -9.37
N GLU A 55 15.26 -0.40 -10.05
CA GLU A 55 16.50 -0.15 -10.82
C GLU A 55 17.73 -0.10 -9.89
N VAL A 56 17.56 0.42 -8.68
CA VAL A 56 18.65 0.62 -7.71
C VAL A 56 18.63 -0.36 -6.54
N TYR A 57 17.45 -0.81 -6.12
CA TYR A 57 17.26 -1.70 -4.99
C TYR A 57 17.46 -3.17 -5.39
N GLN A 58 18.46 -3.80 -4.80
CA GLN A 58 18.82 -5.22 -5.04
C GLN A 58 18.46 -6.13 -3.87
N GLY A 59 17.76 -5.62 -2.86
CA GLY A 59 17.46 -6.38 -1.65
C GLY A 59 16.50 -7.55 -1.86
N PHE A 60 15.85 -7.67 -3.02
CA PHE A 60 15.04 -8.86 -3.33
C PHE A 60 15.86 -10.06 -3.82
N ASN A 61 17.17 -9.90 -4.05
CA ASN A 61 18.04 -11.02 -4.40
C ASN A 61 18.07 -12.06 -3.28
N GLY A 62 17.67 -13.30 -3.59
CA GLY A 62 17.66 -14.41 -2.64
C GLY A 62 16.43 -14.49 -1.73
N VAL A 63 15.42 -13.65 -1.96
CA VAL A 63 14.10 -13.79 -1.32
C VAL A 63 13.37 -14.96 -1.98
N ASN A 64 12.76 -15.86 -1.20
CA ASN A 64 11.93 -16.93 -1.76
C ASN A 64 10.46 -16.58 -1.68
N VAL A 65 10.00 -16.06 -0.54
CA VAL A 65 8.61 -15.63 -0.32
C VAL A 65 8.56 -14.15 0.02
N LEU A 66 7.85 -13.38 -0.80
CA LEU A 66 7.60 -11.96 -0.61
C LEU A 66 6.11 -11.71 -0.37
N VAL A 67 5.77 -11.12 0.78
CA VAL A 67 4.39 -10.74 1.13
C VAL A 67 4.23 -9.23 0.93
N ASP A 68 3.23 -8.82 0.17
CA ASP A 68 2.84 -7.41 0.04
C ASP A 68 1.54 -7.19 0.81
N VAL A 69 1.62 -6.50 1.94
CA VAL A 69 0.49 -6.31 2.87
C VAL A 69 -0.14 -4.95 2.60
N GLY A 70 -1.43 -4.96 2.29
CA GLY A 70 -2.10 -3.80 1.71
C GLY A 70 -1.72 -3.58 0.24
N GLY A 71 -1.39 -4.65 -0.48
CA GLY A 71 -0.90 -4.60 -1.87
C GLY A 71 -1.98 -4.28 -2.91
N GLY A 72 -3.23 -4.08 -2.48
CA GLY A 72 -4.37 -3.75 -3.33
C GLY A 72 -4.59 -4.81 -4.39
N VAL A 73 -4.65 -4.40 -5.66
CA VAL A 73 -4.81 -5.31 -6.79
C VAL A 73 -3.53 -6.09 -7.15
N GLY A 74 -2.42 -5.89 -6.43
CA GLY A 74 -1.19 -6.68 -6.59
C GLY A 74 -0.21 -6.18 -7.67
N ASN A 75 -0.39 -4.95 -8.14
CA ASN A 75 0.47 -4.34 -9.18
C ASN A 75 1.96 -4.36 -8.81
N THR A 76 2.29 -4.06 -7.55
CA THR A 76 3.68 -4.06 -7.04
C THR A 76 4.31 -5.43 -7.22
N LEU A 77 3.66 -6.48 -6.71
CA LEU A 77 4.14 -7.85 -6.84
C LEU A 77 4.22 -8.29 -8.30
N GLY A 78 3.26 -7.91 -9.16
CA GLY A 78 3.33 -8.18 -10.58
C GLY A 78 4.61 -7.67 -11.25
N VAL A 79 5.10 -6.49 -10.84
CA VAL A 79 6.39 -5.94 -11.32
C VAL A 79 7.57 -6.68 -10.69
N VAL A 80 7.51 -6.95 -9.38
CA VAL A 80 8.62 -7.60 -8.66
C VAL A 80 8.84 -9.02 -9.17
N THR A 81 7.79 -9.86 -9.28
CA THR A 81 7.91 -11.24 -9.75
C THR A 81 8.28 -11.31 -11.23
N SER A 82 7.91 -10.31 -12.05
CA SER A 82 8.39 -10.21 -13.43
C SER A 82 9.91 -10.00 -13.51
N LYS A 83 10.50 -9.25 -12.57
CA LYS A 83 11.96 -9.04 -12.49
C LYS A 83 12.69 -10.18 -11.79
N TYR A 84 12.05 -10.80 -10.79
CA TYR A 84 12.58 -11.88 -9.98
C TYR A 84 11.66 -13.11 -10.05
N PRO A 85 11.69 -13.90 -11.14
CA PRO A 85 10.71 -14.98 -11.37
C PRO A 85 10.80 -16.15 -10.37
N HIS A 86 11.86 -16.20 -9.55
CA HIS A 86 12.03 -17.19 -8.50
C HIS A 86 11.23 -16.87 -7.24
N ILE A 87 10.81 -15.62 -7.06
CA ILE A 87 10.04 -15.18 -5.89
C ILE A 87 8.61 -15.70 -5.99
N LYS A 88 8.13 -16.35 -4.93
CA LYS A 88 6.71 -16.56 -4.67
C LYS A 88 6.15 -15.30 -4.01
N GLY A 89 5.30 -14.57 -4.71
CA GLY A 89 4.57 -13.41 -4.20
C GLY A 89 3.27 -13.80 -3.49
N ILE A 90 2.98 -13.16 -2.36
CA ILE A 90 1.68 -13.22 -1.68
C ILE A 90 1.14 -11.79 -1.59
N ASN A 91 0.12 -11.47 -2.39
CA ASN A 91 -0.60 -10.21 -2.29
C ASN A 91 -1.69 -10.35 -1.23
N PHE A 92 -1.58 -9.60 -0.13
CA PHE A 92 -2.49 -9.69 1.00
C PHE A 92 -3.26 -8.38 1.19
N ASP A 93 -4.58 -8.43 1.10
CA ASP A 93 -5.45 -7.26 1.27
C ASP A 93 -6.88 -7.68 1.67
N LEU A 94 -7.76 -6.72 1.90
CA LEU A 94 -9.18 -6.94 2.12
C LEU A 94 -9.84 -7.54 0.87
N THR A 95 -10.90 -8.33 1.06
CA THR A 95 -11.66 -8.96 -0.03
C THR A 95 -12.15 -7.93 -1.06
N CYS A 96 -12.57 -6.74 -0.63
CA CYS A 96 -13.04 -5.68 -1.52
C CYS A 96 -11.93 -5.11 -2.43
N ALA A 97 -10.68 -5.12 -1.99
CA ALA A 97 -9.54 -4.70 -2.81
C ALA A 97 -9.14 -5.78 -3.81
N LEU A 98 -9.19 -7.05 -3.39
CA LEU A 98 -8.80 -8.20 -4.22
C LEU A 98 -9.85 -8.59 -5.26
N ALA A 99 -11.10 -8.14 -5.13
CA ALA A 99 -12.20 -8.52 -6.01
C ALA A 99 -11.92 -8.27 -7.51
N GLN A 100 -11.07 -7.29 -7.82
CA GLN A 100 -10.67 -6.94 -9.20
C GLN A 100 -9.18 -7.19 -9.48
N ALA A 101 -8.49 -7.94 -8.61
CA ALA A 101 -7.08 -8.25 -8.79
C ALA A 101 -6.89 -9.18 -10.01
N PRO A 102 -6.08 -8.78 -11.02
CA PRO A 102 -5.76 -9.66 -12.12
C PRO A 102 -4.76 -10.73 -11.66
N SER A 103 -4.70 -11.85 -12.39
CA SER A 103 -3.70 -12.89 -12.11
C SER A 103 -2.32 -12.45 -12.59
N TYR A 104 -1.31 -12.60 -11.73
CA TYR A 104 0.10 -12.40 -12.07
C TYR A 104 0.89 -13.70 -11.89
N PRO A 105 1.80 -14.05 -12.82
CA PRO A 105 2.69 -15.19 -12.64
C PRO A 105 3.50 -15.09 -11.34
N GLY A 106 3.49 -16.18 -10.57
CA GLY A 106 4.19 -16.28 -9.29
C GLY A 106 3.52 -15.56 -8.12
N VAL A 107 2.31 -15.00 -8.28
CA VAL A 107 1.58 -14.28 -7.23
C VAL A 107 0.33 -15.04 -6.80
N GLU A 108 0.15 -15.15 -5.49
CA GLU A 108 -1.06 -15.67 -4.83
C GLU A 108 -1.81 -14.52 -4.14
N HIS A 109 -3.11 -14.40 -4.36
CA HIS A 109 -3.96 -13.40 -3.67
C HIS A 109 -4.59 -14.02 -2.43
N VAL A 110 -4.36 -13.40 -1.27
CA VAL A 110 -4.84 -13.88 0.03
C VAL A 110 -5.65 -12.77 0.69
N ALA A 111 -6.94 -13.03 0.93
CA ALA A 111 -7.79 -12.08 1.64
C ALA A 111 -7.59 -12.18 3.15
N GLY A 112 -7.55 -11.04 3.84
CA GLY A 112 -7.52 -11.00 5.30
C GLY A 112 -7.45 -9.59 5.85
N ASP A 113 -7.30 -9.49 7.18
CA ASP A 113 -7.18 -8.22 7.88
C ASP A 113 -5.81 -8.12 8.56
N MET A 114 -4.97 -7.21 8.06
CA MET A 114 -3.61 -7.00 8.56
C MET A 114 -3.53 -6.58 10.04
N PHE A 115 -4.63 -6.09 10.62
CA PHE A 115 -4.70 -5.78 12.05
C PHE A 115 -4.93 -7.03 12.91
N VAL A 116 -5.42 -8.12 12.32
CA VAL A 116 -5.60 -9.42 12.97
C VAL A 116 -4.35 -10.27 12.80
N ASP A 117 -4.00 -10.60 11.56
CA ASP A 117 -2.84 -11.41 11.19
C ASP A 117 -2.33 -11.06 9.77
N VAL A 118 -1.14 -11.55 9.44
CA VAL A 118 -0.58 -11.45 8.09
C VAL A 118 0.10 -12.77 7.72
N PRO A 119 0.19 -13.12 6.42
CA PRO A 119 0.88 -14.33 5.97
C PRO A 119 2.37 -14.33 6.35
N ILE A 120 2.93 -15.52 6.57
CA ILE A 120 4.37 -15.70 6.83
C ILE A 120 5.15 -15.54 5.51
N GLY A 121 6.28 -14.84 5.55
CA GLY A 121 7.20 -14.74 4.43
C GLY A 121 8.60 -14.29 4.83
N ASP A 122 9.57 -14.43 3.92
CA ASP A 122 10.97 -14.05 4.17
C ASP A 122 11.14 -12.52 4.18
N THR A 123 10.33 -11.83 3.39
CA THR A 123 10.34 -10.38 3.28
C THR A 123 8.91 -9.85 3.14
N MET A 124 8.65 -8.69 3.74
CA MET A 124 7.35 -8.02 3.63
C MET A 124 7.49 -6.61 3.08
N ILE A 125 6.61 -6.20 2.16
CA ILE A 125 6.42 -4.81 1.72
C ILE A 125 5.25 -4.23 2.50
N LEU A 126 5.43 -3.05 3.11
CA LEU A 126 4.51 -2.68 4.18
C LEU A 126 4.36 -1.20 4.57
N LYS A 127 3.18 -0.89 5.14
CA LYS A 127 2.84 0.35 5.88
C LYS A 127 2.55 0.19 7.41
N ILE A 128 2.32 -1.02 7.96
CA ILE A 128 1.96 -1.26 9.40
C ILE A 128 2.87 -2.24 10.18
N LEU A 129 3.77 -1.75 11.03
CA LEU A 129 4.95 -2.52 11.48
C LEU A 129 4.73 -3.72 12.43
N LYS A 130 3.69 -3.76 13.28
CA LYS A 130 3.66 -4.67 14.45
C LYS A 130 3.35 -6.14 14.14
N ASN A 131 2.31 -6.43 13.35
CA ASN A 131 1.93 -7.81 13.03
C ASN A 131 2.91 -8.46 12.05
N CYS A 132 3.59 -7.65 11.27
CA CYS A 132 4.56 -8.07 10.26
C CYS A 132 5.84 -8.55 10.91
N TRP A 133 6.30 -7.87 11.96
CA TRP A 133 7.43 -8.35 12.77
C TRP A 133 7.22 -9.77 13.32
N LYS A 134 6.00 -10.09 13.78
CA LYS A 134 5.68 -11.44 14.31
C LYS A 134 5.65 -12.52 13.23
N SER A 135 5.47 -12.13 11.98
CA SER A 135 5.22 -13.04 10.86
C SER A 135 6.46 -13.22 9.97
N LEU A 136 7.58 -12.62 10.37
CA LEU A 136 8.89 -12.79 9.76
C LEU A 136 9.68 -13.89 10.49
N PRO A 137 10.53 -14.65 9.78
CA PRO A 137 11.55 -15.49 10.41
C PRO A 137 12.63 -14.63 11.09
N ASN A 138 13.51 -15.25 11.89
CA ASN A 138 14.57 -14.54 12.64
C ASN A 138 15.51 -13.68 11.77
N ASN A 139 15.65 -13.99 10.48
CA ASN A 139 16.44 -13.27 9.49
C ASN A 139 15.59 -12.54 8.44
N GLY A 140 14.28 -12.44 8.66
CA GLY A 140 13.36 -11.75 7.79
C GLY A 140 13.55 -10.23 7.86
N LYS A 141 12.99 -9.52 6.87
CA LYS A 141 13.06 -8.06 6.81
C LYS A 141 11.76 -7.44 6.31
N ILE A 142 11.54 -6.19 6.70
CA ILE A 142 10.49 -5.33 6.15
C ILE A 142 11.13 -4.33 5.20
N VAL A 143 10.52 -4.14 4.03
CA VAL A 143 10.87 -3.13 3.04
C VAL A 143 9.72 -2.13 2.99
N VAL A 144 10.00 -0.88 3.36
CA VAL A 144 9.03 0.21 3.25
C VAL A 144 9.34 0.98 1.97
N ILE A 145 8.36 1.10 1.08
CA ILE A 145 8.46 1.90 -0.14
C ILE A 145 7.48 3.05 0.01
N GLU A 146 7.98 4.19 0.47
CA GLU A 146 7.21 5.42 0.67
C GLU A 146 7.96 6.63 0.13
N LEU A 147 7.18 7.67 -0.17
CA LEU A 147 7.75 9.00 -0.37
C LEU A 147 8.22 9.51 1.00
N VAL A 148 9.45 9.97 1.06
CA VAL A 148 10.00 10.58 2.27
C VAL A 148 9.86 12.09 2.10
N THR A 149 9.10 12.71 3.01
CA THR A 149 8.98 14.17 3.07
C THR A 149 10.34 14.76 3.45
N PRO A 150 10.91 15.67 2.64
CA PRO A 150 12.17 16.32 2.97
C PRO A 150 12.00 17.28 4.15
N ASP A 151 13.09 17.52 4.89
CA ASP A 151 13.06 18.40 6.07
C ASP A 151 12.75 19.86 5.71
N ASP A 152 13.19 20.31 4.53
CA ASP A 152 12.98 21.66 4.01
C ASP A 152 12.20 21.65 2.70
N ALA A 153 11.25 22.58 2.59
CA ALA A 153 10.58 22.86 1.33
C ALA A 153 11.49 23.73 0.45
N GLU A 154 12.37 23.12 -0.33
CA GLU A 154 13.12 23.85 -1.35
C GLU A 154 12.19 24.34 -2.45
N ASN A 155 12.14 25.66 -2.61
CA ASN A 155 11.22 26.32 -3.52
C ASN A 155 11.55 25.94 -4.99
N GLY A 156 10.67 25.15 -5.61
CA GLY A 156 10.82 24.68 -6.99
C GLY A 156 11.17 23.20 -7.16
N ASP A 157 11.41 22.45 -6.08
CA ASP A 157 11.54 20.99 -6.17
C ASP A 157 10.14 20.34 -6.29
N ILE A 158 9.83 19.87 -7.50
CA ILE A 158 8.57 19.21 -7.81
C ILE A 158 8.37 17.91 -7.01
N ASN A 159 9.44 17.20 -6.63
CA ASN A 159 9.33 15.95 -5.89
C ASN A 159 9.03 16.23 -4.42
N ALA A 160 9.69 17.24 -3.85
CA ALA A 160 9.40 17.73 -2.51
C ALA A 160 7.94 18.18 -2.41
N ASN A 161 7.46 18.99 -3.37
CA ASN A 161 6.08 19.46 -3.38
C ASN A 161 5.05 18.32 -3.45
N ILE A 162 5.30 17.28 -4.27
CA ILE A 162 4.44 16.09 -4.32
C ILE A 162 4.43 15.35 -2.98
N ALA A 163 5.60 15.20 -2.33
CA ALA A 163 5.67 14.55 -1.03
C ALA A 163 4.89 15.34 0.05
N PHE A 164 5.06 16.67 0.09
CA PHE A 164 4.29 17.54 1.00
C PHE A 164 2.78 17.50 0.71
N ASP A 165 2.36 17.50 -0.55
CA ASP A 165 0.94 17.41 -0.93
C ASP A 165 0.31 16.06 -0.54
N MET A 166 1.10 14.98 -0.48
CA MET A 166 0.65 13.64 -0.11
C MET A 166 0.71 13.36 1.41
N ASP A 167 1.44 14.17 2.17
CA ASP A 167 1.55 14.07 3.64
C ASP A 167 0.39 14.79 4.37
N MET A 168 -0.33 15.69 3.67
CA MET A 168 -1.45 16.47 4.21
C MET A 168 -2.82 15.78 4.16
#